data_AF-A0A3L7NXT5-F1
#
_entry.id   AF-A0A3L7NXT5-F1
#
_cell.length_a   1.000
_cell.length_b   1.000
_cell.length_c   1.000
_cell.angle_alpha   90.00
_cell.angle_beta   90.00
_cell.angle_gamma   90.00
#
_symmetry.space_group_name_H-M   'P 1'
#
loop_
_entity.id
_entity.type
_entity.pdbx_description
1 polymer ?
#
loop_
_entity_poly.entity_id
_entity_poly.type
_entity_poly.pdbx_seq_one_letter_code
_entity_poly.pdbx_strand_id
1 'polypeptide(L)'
;MIQVLSGRFRLNNKFFDRFVVPLLEETDEMINTRLEVKEGLILLKGDYQAGFMRIPIQVEFRPSASNGMLVVDLGAVRLATGFNAPAMVRQLLVDQMEVRVQEIPGARMDGERIEMDLPTFAQGHGIELSGRLEALEVRQGIIECVLGPA
;
A
#
# COMPACT_ATOMS: atom_id res chain seq x y z
N MET A 1 6.63 29.12 3.62
CA MET A 1 6.56 28.46 2.30
C MET A 1 7.82 27.61 2.19
N ILE A 2 7.71 26.29 2.35
CA ILE A 2 8.87 25.38 2.30
C ILE A 2 8.86 24.76 0.90
N GLN A 3 9.72 25.24 0.01
CA GLN A 3 9.96 24.61 -1.28
C GLN A 3 10.92 23.44 -1.08
N VAL A 4 10.42 22.21 -1.16
CA VAL A 4 11.26 21.00 -1.21
C VAL A 4 11.59 20.74 -2.68
N LEU A 5 12.71 21.30 -3.14
CA LEU A 5 13.20 21.17 -4.54
C LEU A 5 13.88 19.82 -4.85
N SER A 6 14.19 19.05 -3.82
CA SER A 6 14.58 17.63 -3.84
C SER A 6 14.62 17.20 -2.38
N GLY A 7 14.19 15.98 -2.08
CA GLY A 7 14.03 15.58 -0.68
C GLY A 7 13.88 14.09 -0.50
N ARG A 8 14.61 13.57 0.49
CA ARG A 8 14.33 12.27 1.09
C ARG A 8 13.27 12.48 2.16
N PHE A 9 12.10 11.91 1.95
CA PHE A 9 11.06 11.92 2.97
C PHE A 9 10.70 10.50 3.36
N ARG A 10 10.48 10.31 4.65
CA ARG A 10 10.07 9.03 5.22
C ARG A 10 8.56 8.97 5.21
N LEU A 11 8.01 8.03 4.46
CA LEU A 11 6.63 7.61 4.69
C LEU A 11 6.62 6.89 6.04
N ASN A 12 5.99 7.52 7.04
CA ASN A 12 5.82 6.86 8.32
C ASN A 12 4.83 5.69 8.16
N ASN A 13 4.88 4.73 9.09
CA ASN A 13 3.92 3.63 9.09
C ASN A 13 2.48 4.14 9.01
N LYS A 14 2.17 5.30 9.62
CA LYS A 14 0.82 5.89 9.58
C LYS A 14 0.32 6.28 8.18
N PHE A 15 1.20 6.65 7.24
CA PHE A 15 0.82 6.99 5.87
C PHE A 15 0.41 5.73 5.11
N PHE A 16 1.21 4.67 5.24
CA PHE A 16 0.92 3.37 4.66
C PHE A 16 -0.24 2.67 5.37
N ASP A 17 -0.37 2.83 6.69
CA ASP A 17 -1.53 2.38 7.45
C ASP A 17 -2.77 3.05 6.87
N ARG A 18 -2.80 4.38 6.70
CA ARG A 18 -3.94 5.10 6.10
C ARG A 18 -4.23 4.77 4.64
N PHE A 19 -3.28 4.16 3.95
CA PHE A 19 -3.48 3.70 2.58
C PHE A 19 -3.93 2.24 2.58
N VAL A 20 -3.06 1.32 3.02
CA VAL A 20 -3.24 -0.14 2.94
C VAL A 20 -4.30 -0.67 3.89
N VAL A 21 -4.45 -0.09 5.09
CA VAL A 21 -5.40 -0.59 6.07
C VAL A 21 -6.85 -0.28 5.66
N PRO A 22 -7.20 0.96 5.25
CA PRO A 22 -8.52 1.26 4.69
C PRO A 22 -8.88 0.53 3.41
N LEU A 23 -7.90 0.13 2.58
CA LEU A 23 -8.18 -0.73 1.41
C LEU A 23 -8.86 -2.05 1.82
N LEU A 24 -8.75 -2.47 3.08
CA LEU A 24 -9.14 -3.82 3.53
C LEU A 24 -10.02 -3.83 4.79
N GLU A 25 -9.98 -2.84 5.68
CA GLU A 25 -10.74 -2.86 6.96
C GLU A 25 -12.22 -2.45 6.84
N GLU A 26 -12.61 -1.58 5.91
CA GLU A 26 -13.99 -1.08 5.85
C GLU A 26 -14.98 -2.06 5.18
N THR A 27 -14.56 -3.29 4.87
CA THR A 27 -15.47 -4.33 4.34
C THR A 27 -16.09 -5.19 5.44
N ASP A 28 -15.81 -4.93 6.73
CA ASP A 28 -16.11 -5.82 7.87
C ASP A 28 -15.47 -7.22 7.76
N GLU A 29 -14.64 -7.45 6.74
CA GLU A 29 -14.05 -8.75 6.42
C GLU A 29 -12.58 -8.85 6.83
N MET A 30 -11.88 -7.79 7.19
CA MET A 30 -10.54 -7.90 7.78
C MET A 30 -10.51 -7.25 9.15
N ILE A 31 -10.13 -8.02 10.16
CA ILE A 31 -10.01 -7.56 11.55
C ILE A 31 -8.60 -7.79 12.10
N ASN A 32 -8.27 -7.09 13.19
CA ASN A 32 -6.96 -7.16 13.86
C ASN A 32 -5.78 -6.88 12.90
N THR A 33 -5.95 -5.95 11.96
CA THR A 33 -4.92 -5.75 10.95
C THR A 33 -3.68 -5.09 11.54
N ARG A 34 -2.52 -5.54 11.07
CA ARG A 34 -1.22 -5.00 11.47
C ARG A 34 -0.31 -4.95 10.26
N LEU A 35 0.28 -3.78 10.05
CA LEU A 35 1.28 -3.56 9.03
C LEU A 35 2.70 -3.79 9.59
N GLU A 36 3.54 -4.47 8.81
CA GLU A 36 4.95 -4.71 9.11
C GLU A 36 5.79 -4.42 7.87
N VAL A 37 6.65 -3.40 7.94
CA VAL A 37 7.59 -3.09 6.85
C VAL A 37 8.86 -3.91 7.03
N LYS A 38 9.15 -4.77 6.06
CA LYS A 38 10.38 -5.56 5.95
C LYS A 38 11.23 -5.05 4.81
N GLU A 39 12.47 -5.51 4.74
CA GLU A 39 13.35 -5.16 3.62
C GLU A 39 12.71 -5.55 2.27
N GLY A 40 12.51 -4.55 1.41
CA GLY A 40 11.92 -4.74 0.07
C GLY A 40 10.41 -5.03 0.01
N LEU A 41 9.70 -5.13 1.13
CA LEU A 41 8.26 -5.48 1.12
C LEU A 41 7.49 -4.96 2.34
N ILE A 42 6.19 -4.81 2.18
CA ILE A 42 5.25 -4.47 3.24
C ILE A 42 4.33 -5.67 3.46
N LEU A 43 4.20 -6.11 4.71
CA LEU A 43 3.26 -7.15 5.09
C LEU A 43 2.05 -6.52 5.76
N LEU A 44 0.87 -6.87 5.30
CA LEU A 44 -0.35 -6.69 6.07
C LEU A 44 -0.78 -8.05 6.61
N LYS A 45 -0.86 -8.16 7.94
CA LYS A 45 -1.37 -9.34 8.63
C LYS A 45 -2.73 -9.00 9.19
N GLY A 46 -3.69 -9.90 9.08
CA GLY A 46 -5.03 -9.71 9.64
C GLY A 46 -5.82 -11.00 9.61
N ASP A 47 -7.01 -10.98 10.20
CA ASP A 47 -7.95 -12.09 10.12
C ASP A 47 -9.01 -11.75 9.07
N TYR A 48 -9.04 -12.52 7.98
CA TYR A 48 -10.09 -12.46 6.99
C TYR A 48 -11.35 -13.18 7.49
N GLN A 49 -12.48 -12.49 7.59
CA GLN A 49 -13.74 -12.96 8.11
C GLN A 49 -14.68 -13.34 6.96
N ALA A 50 -14.85 -14.65 6.75
CA ALA A 50 -15.83 -15.20 5.81
C ALA A 50 -17.00 -15.79 6.60
N GLY A 51 -18.06 -14.99 6.81
CA GLY A 51 -19.18 -15.36 7.68
C GLY A 51 -18.73 -15.53 9.14
N PHE A 52 -18.80 -16.76 9.68
CA PHE A 52 -18.35 -17.09 11.04
C PHE A 52 -16.89 -17.54 11.11
N MET A 53 -16.23 -17.81 9.97
CA MET A 53 -14.85 -18.27 9.95
C MET A 53 -13.89 -17.09 9.93
N ARG A 54 -12.85 -17.16 10.77
CA ARG A 54 -11.71 -16.25 10.77
C ARG A 54 -10.51 -16.97 10.19
N ILE A 55 -10.01 -16.46 9.09
CA ILE A 55 -8.90 -17.00 8.33
C ILE A 55 -7.75 -16.01 8.49
N PRO A 56 -6.75 -16.31 9.34
CA PRO A 56 -5.61 -15.42 9.49
C PRO A 56 -4.82 -15.43 8.17
N ILE A 57 -4.70 -14.26 7.55
CA ILE A 57 -3.99 -14.05 6.29
C ILE A 57 -2.85 -13.05 6.44
N GLN A 58 -1.89 -13.19 5.53
CA GLN A 58 -0.80 -12.27 5.33
C GLN A 58 -0.77 -11.87 3.85
N VAL A 59 -0.87 -10.58 3.59
CA VAL A 59 -0.77 -9.99 2.26
C VAL A 59 0.60 -9.33 2.12
N GLU A 60 1.34 -9.69 1.08
CA GLU A 60 2.63 -9.11 0.75
C GLU A 60 2.46 -8.05 -0.34
N PHE A 61 2.90 -6.83 -0.06
CA PHE A 61 2.95 -5.72 -0.99
C PHE A 61 4.41 -5.39 -1.33
N ARG A 62 4.69 -5.14 -2.60
CA ARG A 62 6.03 -4.80 -3.10
C ARG A 62 6.00 -3.42 -3.70
N PRO A 63 6.31 -2.39 -2.89
CA PRO A 63 6.31 -1.03 -3.39
C PRO A 63 7.62 -0.77 -4.16
N SER A 64 7.53 0.03 -5.21
CA SER A 64 8.66 0.47 -6.06
C SER A 64 8.38 1.85 -6.64
N ALA A 65 9.41 2.51 -7.16
CA ALA A 65 9.26 3.74 -7.93
C ALA A 65 9.35 3.42 -9.43
N SER A 66 8.39 3.89 -10.22
CA SER A 66 8.39 3.70 -11.67
C SER A 66 7.76 4.90 -12.37
N ASN A 67 8.48 5.49 -13.33
CA ASN A 67 8.00 6.62 -14.14
C ASN A 67 7.45 7.80 -13.32
N GLY A 68 8.05 8.13 -12.18
CA GLY A 68 7.58 9.22 -11.32
C GLY A 68 6.45 8.84 -10.35
N MET A 69 5.93 7.61 -10.43
CA MET A 69 4.83 7.11 -9.60
C MET A 69 5.34 6.10 -8.56
N LEU A 70 4.65 6.06 -7.41
CA LEU A 70 4.72 4.93 -6.50
C LEU A 70 3.90 3.78 -7.09
N VAL A 71 4.53 2.64 -7.28
CA VAL A 71 3.87 1.41 -7.71
C VAL A 71 3.88 0.44 -6.55
N VAL A 72 2.75 -0.20 -6.26
CA VAL A 72 2.62 -1.25 -5.24
C VAL A 72 2.05 -2.50 -5.89
N ASP A 73 2.89 -3.50 -6.11
CA ASP A 73 2.46 -4.79 -6.64
C ASP A 73 1.99 -5.71 -5.49
N LEU A 74 0.85 -6.37 -5.64
CA LEU A 74 0.40 -7.43 -4.76
C LEU A 74 1.22 -8.70 -5.02
N GLY A 75 2.14 -9.02 -4.10
CA GLY A 75 3.04 -10.17 -4.23
C GLY A 75 2.33 -11.50 -3.97
N ALA A 76 2.03 -11.77 -2.70
CA ALA A 76 1.44 -13.02 -2.26
C ALA A 76 0.36 -12.78 -1.21
N VAL A 77 -0.68 -13.61 -1.25
CA VAL A 77 -1.66 -13.75 -0.18
C VAL A 77 -1.46 -15.13 0.42
N ARG A 78 -1.08 -15.19 1.69
CA ARG A 78 -0.77 -16.41 2.43
C ARG A 78 -1.72 -16.56 3.61
N LEU A 79 -2.00 -17.80 3.99
CA LEU A 79 -2.56 -18.13 5.28
C LEU A 79 -1.48 -18.00 6.36
N ALA A 80 -1.85 -17.78 7.61
CA ALA A 80 -0.87 -17.76 8.72
C ALA A 80 -0.13 -19.09 8.92
N THR A 81 -0.65 -20.18 8.35
CA THR A 81 0.04 -21.48 8.27
C THR A 81 1.20 -21.50 7.27
N GLY A 82 1.42 -20.42 6.51
CA GLY A 82 2.49 -20.27 5.52
C GLY A 82 2.14 -20.72 4.11
N PHE A 83 1.01 -21.44 3.94
CA PHE A 83 0.48 -21.83 2.64
C PHE A 83 -0.11 -20.64 1.88
N ASN A 84 -0.11 -20.70 0.56
CA ASN A 84 -0.82 -19.71 -0.25
C ASN A 84 -2.32 -19.79 0.06
N ALA A 85 -2.96 -18.62 0.16
CA ALA A 85 -4.40 -18.56 0.27
C ALA A 85 -5.05 -19.11 -1.01
N PRO A 86 -6.28 -19.65 -0.92
CA PRO A 86 -7.04 -20.05 -2.09
C PRO A 86 -7.16 -18.90 -3.11
N ALA A 87 -7.12 -19.20 -4.40
CA ALA A 87 -7.21 -18.19 -5.46
C ALA A 87 -8.43 -17.27 -5.33
N MET A 88 -9.56 -17.82 -4.85
CA MET A 88 -10.78 -17.07 -4.57
C MET A 88 -10.57 -15.96 -3.53
N VAL A 89 -9.80 -16.22 -2.47
CA VAL A 89 -9.49 -15.22 -1.43
C VAL A 89 -8.64 -14.11 -2.02
N ARG A 90 -7.65 -14.47 -2.84
CA ARG A 90 -6.80 -13.50 -3.54
C ARG A 90 -7.62 -12.62 -4.49
N GLN A 91 -8.48 -13.21 -5.31
CA GLN A 91 -9.32 -12.46 -6.24
C GLN A 91 -10.26 -11.50 -5.51
N LEU A 92 -10.89 -11.95 -4.43
CA LEU A 92 -11.80 -11.11 -3.65
C LEU A 92 -11.06 -9.92 -3.01
N LEU A 93 -9.85 -10.13 -2.50
CA LEU A 93 -9.01 -9.04 -2.00
C LEU A 93 -8.68 -8.04 -3.11
N VAL A 94 -8.34 -8.51 -4.30
CA VAL A 94 -8.05 -7.66 -5.47
C VAL A 94 -9.28 -6.83 -5.85
N ASP A 95 -10.45 -7.46 -5.95
CA ASP A 95 -11.71 -6.77 -6.30
C ASP A 95 -12.06 -5.69 -5.26
N GLN A 96 -11.87 -5.98 -3.97
CA GLN A 96 -12.10 -5.01 -2.89
C GLN A 96 -11.11 -3.85 -2.94
N MET A 97 -9.82 -4.17 -3.12
CA MET A 97 -8.77 -3.17 -3.25
C MET A 97 -9.03 -2.26 -4.45
N GLU A 98 -9.50 -2.79 -5.58
CA GLU A 98 -9.80 -2.00 -6.78
C GLU A 98 -10.85 -0.93 -6.50
N VAL A 99 -11.95 -1.29 -5.85
CA VAL A 99 -13.02 -0.36 -5.46
C VAL A 99 -12.44 0.76 -4.58
N ARG A 100 -11.59 0.42 -3.61
CA ARG A 100 -11.04 1.39 -2.65
C ARG A 100 -9.95 2.27 -3.25
N VAL A 101 -9.11 1.73 -4.14
CA VAL A 101 -8.10 2.53 -4.84
C VAL A 101 -8.75 3.63 -5.67
N GLN A 102 -9.93 3.39 -6.25
CA GLN A 102 -10.68 4.42 -6.99
C GLN A 102 -11.14 5.60 -6.12
N GLU A 103 -11.27 5.42 -4.80
CA GLU A 103 -11.62 6.48 -3.85
C GLU A 103 -10.41 7.36 -3.47
N ILE A 104 -9.19 6.93 -3.80
CA ILE A 104 -7.95 7.56 -3.38
C ILE A 104 -7.43 8.51 -4.49
N PRO A 105 -7.34 9.82 -4.23
CA PRO A 105 -6.87 10.78 -5.23
C PRO A 105 -5.47 10.44 -5.76
N GLY A 106 -5.33 10.40 -7.08
CA GLY A 106 -4.06 10.11 -7.75
C GLY A 106 -3.66 8.64 -7.71
N ALA A 107 -4.49 7.74 -7.18
CA ALA A 107 -4.26 6.30 -7.24
C ALA A 107 -5.13 5.64 -8.31
N ARG A 108 -4.62 4.56 -8.90
CA ARG A 108 -5.33 3.68 -9.82
C ARG A 108 -4.86 2.26 -9.64
N MET A 109 -5.72 1.30 -9.96
CA MET A 109 -5.39 -0.13 -9.90
C MET A 109 -5.51 -0.73 -11.30
N ASP A 110 -4.57 -1.60 -11.65
CA ASP A 110 -4.56 -2.41 -12.88
C ASP A 110 -4.27 -3.86 -12.49
N GLY A 111 -5.34 -4.64 -12.30
CA GLY A 111 -5.25 -5.99 -11.74
C GLY A 111 -4.62 -5.96 -10.35
N GLU A 112 -3.45 -6.59 -10.20
CA GLU A 112 -2.74 -6.72 -8.92
C GLU A 112 -1.74 -5.58 -8.63
N ARG A 113 -1.72 -4.56 -9.49
CA ARG A 113 -0.78 -3.44 -9.43
C ARG A 113 -1.52 -2.17 -9.08
N ILE A 114 -1.08 -1.48 -8.03
CA ILE A 114 -1.57 -0.15 -7.69
C ILE A 114 -0.53 0.87 -8.11
N GLU A 115 -0.95 1.89 -8.84
CA GLU A 115 -0.10 3.01 -9.23
C GLU A 115 -0.63 4.28 -8.58
N MET A 116 0.28 5.08 -8.03
CA MET A 116 -0.06 6.28 -7.28
C MET A 116 0.85 7.43 -7.67
N ASP A 117 0.23 8.53 -8.08
CA ASP A 117 0.86 9.84 -8.16
C ASP A 117 0.97 10.44 -6.75
N LEU A 118 2.18 10.37 -6.19
CA LEU A 118 2.46 10.86 -4.84
C LEU A 118 2.13 12.35 -4.64
N PRO A 119 2.42 13.27 -5.60
CA PRO A 119 1.99 14.67 -5.48
C PRO A 119 0.48 14.84 -5.34
N THR A 120 -0.32 14.20 -6.21
CA THR A 120 -1.79 14.28 -6.13
C THR A 120 -2.31 13.68 -4.82
N PHE A 121 -1.78 12.53 -4.41
CA PHE A 121 -2.13 11.91 -3.13
C PHE A 121 -1.81 12.85 -1.95
N ALA A 122 -0.59 13.39 -1.91
CA ALA A 122 -0.14 14.28 -0.85
C ALA A 122 -1.00 15.55 -0.76
N GLN A 123 -1.38 16.12 -1.90
CA GLN A 123 -2.27 17.27 -1.96
C GLN A 123 -3.65 16.96 -1.34
N GLY A 124 -4.19 15.76 -1.62
CA GLY A 124 -5.43 15.28 -0.98
C GLY A 124 -5.35 15.21 0.55
N HIS A 125 -4.15 15.15 1.11
CA HIS A 125 -3.88 15.14 2.54
C HIS A 125 -3.29 16.46 3.08
N GLY A 126 -3.33 17.55 2.29
CA GLY A 126 -2.85 18.87 2.69
C GLY A 126 -1.32 18.99 2.74
N ILE A 127 -0.60 18.10 2.06
CA ILE A 127 0.86 18.10 1.94
C ILE A 127 1.22 18.58 0.54
N GLU A 128 2.02 19.63 0.44
CA GLU A 128 2.52 20.13 -0.85
C GLU A 128 3.85 19.43 -1.20
N LEU A 129 3.85 18.61 -2.25
CA LEU A 129 5.05 17.98 -2.82
C LEU A 129 5.29 18.54 -4.22
N SER A 130 6.48 19.08 -4.48
CA SER A 130 6.82 19.74 -5.75
C SER A 130 7.90 18.99 -6.55
N GLY A 131 7.87 17.65 -6.54
CA GLY A 131 8.88 16.82 -7.23
C GLY A 131 8.35 15.45 -7.68
N ARG A 132 9.09 14.80 -8.58
CA ARG A 132 8.77 13.47 -9.12
C ARG A 132 9.46 12.36 -8.34
N LEU A 133 8.80 11.21 -8.13
CA LEU A 133 9.42 10.08 -7.44
C LEU A 133 10.51 9.44 -8.32
N GLU A 134 11.76 9.54 -7.89
CA GLU A 134 12.91 8.96 -8.60
C GLU A 134 13.29 7.59 -8.05
N ALA A 135 13.21 7.42 -6.73
CA ALA A 135 13.57 6.17 -6.07
C ALA A 135 12.73 5.92 -4.83
N LEU A 136 12.61 4.64 -4.49
CA LEU A 136 11.98 4.15 -3.29
C LEU A 136 12.93 3.15 -2.61
N GLU A 137 13.26 3.39 -1.35
CA GLU A 137 14.02 2.46 -0.53
C GLU A 137 13.14 1.93 0.60
N VAL A 138 12.98 0.60 0.65
CA VAL A 138 12.19 -0.08 1.69
C VAL A 138 13.14 -0.84 2.60
N ARG A 139 13.29 -0.35 3.83
CA ARG A 139 14.14 -0.94 4.87
C ARG A 139 13.26 -1.37 6.04
N GLN A 140 13.81 -2.17 6.96
CA GLN A 140 13.08 -2.59 8.16
C GLN A 140 12.43 -1.39 8.88
N GLY A 141 11.09 -1.35 8.92
CA GLY A 141 10.32 -0.28 9.57
C GLY A 141 10.36 1.10 8.89
N ILE A 142 10.96 1.24 7.71
CA ILE A 142 11.18 2.54 7.05
C ILE A 142 10.93 2.42 5.55
N ILE A 143 10.14 3.33 5.00
CA ILE A 143 10.00 3.54 3.56
C ILE A 143 10.49 4.96 3.27
N GLU A 144 11.55 5.06 2.48
CA GLU A 144 12.16 6.34 2.08
C GLU A 144 11.89 6.60 0.61
N CYS A 145 11.21 7.72 0.34
CA CYS A 145 10.93 8.19 -1.01
C CYS A 145 11.93 9.30 -1.36
N VAL A 146 12.52 9.21 -2.55
CA VAL A 146 13.42 10.22 -3.09
C VAL A 146 12.67 10.99 -4.18
N LEU A 147 12.44 12.28 -3.96
CA LEU A 147 11.90 13.17 -4.98
C LEU A 147 13.00 13.91 -5.70
N GLY A 148 12.97 13.83 -7.03
CA GLY A 148 13.73 14.69 -7.93
C GLY A 148 12.96 15.97 -8.31
N PRO A 149 13.60 16.85 -9.10
CA PRO A 149 12.95 18.03 -9.63
C PRO A 149 11.72 17.65 -10.50
N ALA A 150 10.67 18.48 -10.42
CA ALA A 150 9.41 18.30 -11.16
C ALA A 150 9.57 18.42 -12.69
#